data_AF-A0A395GZN6-F1
#
_entry.id   AF-A0A395GZN6-F1
#
_cell.length_a   1.000
_cell.length_b   1.000
_cell.length_c   1.000
_cell.angle_alpha   90.00
_cell.angle_beta   90.00
_cell.angle_gamma   90.00
#
_symmetry.space_group_name_H-M   'P 1'
#
loop_
_entity.id
_entity.type
_entity.pdbx_description
1 polymer ?
#
loop_
_entity_poly.entity_id
_entity_poly.type
_entity_poly.pdbx_seq_one_letter_code
_entity_poly.pdbx_strand_id
1 'polypeptide(L)'
;MAKSKNASQHHNSQKAHRNGIKKPKSHRYPSLKGVDPKFRRNHRYALHGTMKALVRSPAPIHPSNIQPPPPPPKEPTLTTTQKERKEGKREVA
;
A
#
# COMPACT_ATOMS: atom_id res chain seq x y z
N MET A 1 -42.39 1.64 39.27
CA MET A 1 -41.17 2.24 38.69
C MET A 1 -41.44 2.71 37.28
N ALA A 2 -41.02 3.93 36.94
CA ALA A 2 -41.03 4.40 35.55
C ALA A 2 -39.79 3.85 34.82
N LYS A 3 -39.98 3.33 33.61
CA LYS A 3 -38.86 2.86 32.77
C LYS A 3 -38.15 4.05 32.14
N SER A 4 -36.83 3.97 32.02
CA SER A 4 -35.98 4.96 31.33
C SER A 4 -35.43 4.40 30.02
N LYS A 5 -34.72 5.24 29.25
CA LYS A 5 -34.09 4.83 27.98
C LYS A 5 -32.78 4.08 28.25
N ASN A 6 -32.64 2.90 27.66
CA ASN A 6 -31.51 2.00 27.93
C ASN A 6 -30.23 2.35 27.14
N ALA A 7 -30.33 3.03 25.99
CA ALA A 7 -29.17 3.41 25.16
C ALA A 7 -29.45 4.61 24.24
N SER A 8 -28.42 5.39 23.92
CA SER A 8 -28.48 6.50 22.95
C SER A 8 -27.11 6.80 22.34
N GLN A 9 -27.09 7.13 21.05
CA GLN A 9 -25.89 7.60 20.33
C GLN A 9 -26.00 9.06 19.88
N HIS A 10 -27.06 9.77 20.32
CA HIS A 10 -27.47 11.09 19.82
C HIS A 10 -26.33 12.12 19.76
N HIS A 11 -25.51 12.19 20.82
CA HIS A 11 -24.42 13.17 20.91
C HIS A 11 -23.04 12.62 20.52
N ASN A 12 -22.94 11.37 20.07
CA ASN A 12 -21.64 10.74 19.79
C ASN A 12 -20.95 11.41 18.60
N SER A 13 -21.70 11.63 17.52
CA SER A 13 -21.18 12.32 16.32
C SER A 13 -20.75 13.75 16.67
N GLN A 14 -21.61 14.53 17.32
CA GLN A 14 -21.29 15.92 17.68
C GLN A 14 -20.00 16.00 18.52
N LYS A 15 -19.83 15.13 19.52
CA LYS A 15 -18.60 15.06 20.33
C LYS A 15 -17.37 14.69 19.51
N ALA A 16 -17.47 13.68 18.64
CA ALA A 16 -16.36 13.26 17.78
C ALA A 16 -15.91 14.38 16.83
N HIS A 17 -16.86 15.18 16.34
CA HIS A 17 -16.59 16.29 15.42
C HIS A 17 -16.14 17.58 16.12
N ARG A 18 -16.36 17.77 17.43
CA ARG A 18 -15.87 18.97 18.15
C ARG A 18 -14.37 19.19 17.99
N ASN A 19 -13.58 18.11 18.08
CA ASN A 19 -12.12 18.14 17.88
C ASN A 19 -11.71 17.72 16.45
N GLY A 20 -12.69 17.32 15.63
CA GLY A 20 -12.51 16.75 14.31
C GLY A 20 -11.99 15.31 14.33
N ILE A 21 -12.54 14.48 13.44
CA ILE A 21 -12.06 13.10 13.23
C ILE A 21 -10.78 13.18 12.38
N LYS A 22 -9.62 13.07 13.04
CA LYS A 22 -8.32 13.13 12.38
C LYS A 22 -7.97 11.77 11.74
N LYS A 23 -7.46 11.81 10.51
CA LYS A 23 -6.90 10.63 9.83
C LYS A 23 -5.57 10.24 10.49
N PRO A 24 -5.20 8.94 10.49
CA PRO A 24 -3.87 8.52 10.95
C PRO A 24 -2.79 9.19 10.10
N LYS A 25 -1.67 9.55 10.73
CA LYS A 25 -0.56 10.20 10.04
C LYS A 25 0.20 9.19 9.18
N SER A 26 0.23 9.45 7.87
CA SER A 26 1.12 8.72 6.95
C SER A 26 2.54 9.25 7.07
N HIS A 27 3.52 8.33 7.15
CA HIS A 27 4.94 8.65 7.16
C HIS A 27 5.58 8.11 5.88
N ARG A 28 6.61 8.78 5.37
CA ARG A 28 7.33 8.34 4.15
C ARG A 28 7.85 6.91 4.26
N TYR A 29 8.29 6.51 5.47
CA TYR A 29 8.81 5.17 5.74
C TYR A 29 8.03 4.55 6.92
N PRO A 30 7.18 3.53 6.68
CA PRO A 30 6.50 2.80 7.75
C PRO A 30 7.43 1.78 8.43
N SER A 31 7.03 1.28 9.60
CA SER A 31 7.78 0.25 10.31
C SER A 31 7.67 -1.12 9.62
N LEU A 32 8.75 -1.89 9.59
CA LEU A 32 8.76 -3.28 9.09
C LEU A 32 8.38 -4.32 10.17
N LYS A 33 7.61 -3.94 11.19
CA LYS A 33 7.16 -4.85 12.26
C LYS A 33 6.10 -5.79 11.69
N GLY A 34 6.24 -7.10 11.95
CA GLY A 34 5.33 -8.14 11.44
C GLY A 34 5.65 -8.67 10.03
N VAL A 35 6.71 -8.15 9.38
CA VAL A 35 7.22 -8.71 8.12
C VAL A 35 7.94 -10.02 8.39
N ASP A 36 7.91 -10.94 7.42
CA ASP A 36 8.55 -12.27 7.49
C ASP A 36 9.95 -12.21 8.13
N PRO A 37 10.19 -12.97 9.22
CA PRO A 37 11.48 -13.03 9.89
C PRO A 37 12.64 -13.47 8.98
N LYS A 38 12.42 -14.30 7.95
CA LYS A 38 13.49 -14.72 7.02
C LYS A 38 13.91 -13.54 6.13
N PHE A 39 12.95 -12.85 5.53
CA PHE A 39 13.20 -11.61 4.79
C PHE A 39 13.89 -10.54 5.67
N ARG A 40 13.38 -10.29 6.88
CA ARG A 40 13.94 -9.32 7.83
C ARG A 40 15.39 -9.60 8.19
N ARG A 41 15.77 -10.87 8.38
CA ARG A 41 17.16 -11.28 8.65
C ARG A 41 18.06 -10.95 7.47
N ASN A 42 17.67 -11.36 6.26
CA ASN A 42 18.44 -11.09 5.05
C ASN A 42 18.59 -9.58 4.79
N HIS A 43 17.50 -8.82 4.87
CA HIS A 43 17.50 -7.38 4.64
C HIS A 43 18.47 -6.64 5.57
N ARG A 44 18.57 -7.05 6.85
CA ARG A 44 19.57 -6.50 7.78
C ARG A 44 21.00 -6.76 7.32
N TYR A 45 21.31 -7.97 6.89
CA TYR A 45 22.66 -8.31 6.41
C TYR A 45 23.02 -7.58 5.12
N ALA A 46 22.08 -7.44 4.18
CA ALA A 46 22.27 -6.70 2.94
C ALA A 46 22.60 -5.22 3.20
N LEU A 47 21.79 -4.52 4.02
CA LEU A 47 22.03 -3.11 4.37
C LEU A 47 23.37 -2.89 5.09
N HIS A 48 23.75 -3.83 5.96
CA HIS A 48 25.02 -3.74 6.67
C HIS A 48 26.22 -3.97 5.72
N GLY A 49 26.09 -4.90 4.77
CA GLY A 49 27.09 -5.16 3.75
C GLY A 49 27.32 -3.96 2.83
N THR A 50 26.24 -3.31 2.36
CA THR A 50 26.34 -2.11 1.50
C THR A 50 27.00 -0.95 2.23
N MET A 51 26.62 -0.72 3.49
CA MET A 51 27.23 0.33 4.32
C MET A 51 28.73 0.10 4.52
N LYS A 52 29.15 -1.15 4.81
CA LYS A 52 30.58 -1.51 4.93
C LYS A 52 31.36 -1.31 3.63
N ALA A 53 30.76 -1.68 2.50
CA ALA A 53 31.39 -1.49 1.19
C ALA A 53 31.58 0.00 0.89
N LEU A 54 30.55 0.82 1.14
CA LEU A 54 30.60 2.27 0.93
C LEU A 54 31.68 2.95 1.79
N VAL A 55 31.79 2.56 3.07
CA VAL A 55 32.85 3.09 3.96
C VAL A 55 34.25 2.71 3.45
N ARG A 56 34.41 1.51 2.88
CA ARG A 56 35.69 1.03 2.36
C ARG A 56 36.05 1.61 1.00
N SER A 57 35.06 1.96 0.17
CA SER A 57 35.25 2.61 -1.13
C SER A 57 34.59 3.99 -1.13
N PRO A 58 35.23 5.02 -0.55
CA PRO A 58 34.67 6.37 -0.45
C PRO A 58 34.63 7.13 -1.80
N ALA A 59 34.78 6.44 -2.94
CA ALA A 59 34.69 7.06 -4.25
C ALA A 59 33.25 7.50 -4.54
N PRO A 60 33.03 8.72 -5.05
CA PRO A 60 31.69 9.21 -5.37
C PRO A 60 31.12 8.39 -6.52
N ILE A 61 30.09 7.61 -6.22
CA ILE A 61 29.29 6.92 -7.23
C ILE A 61 28.50 8.02 -7.97
N HIS A 62 28.99 8.46 -9.13
CA HIS A 62 28.25 9.41 -9.97
C HIS A 62 26.90 8.79 -10.36
N PRO A 63 25.77 9.50 -10.20
CA PRO A 63 24.43 8.98 -10.44
C PRO A 63 24.12 8.70 -11.93
N SER A 64 25.07 8.91 -12.84
CA SER A 64 24.88 8.81 -14.29
C SER A 64 24.79 7.37 -14.82
N ASN A 65 25.01 6.33 -14.01
CA ASN A 65 25.05 4.94 -14.49
C ASN A 65 23.97 4.01 -13.89
N ILE A 66 22.96 4.55 -13.19
CA ILE A 66 21.81 3.76 -12.74
C ILE A 66 20.80 3.74 -13.89
N GLN A 67 20.86 2.71 -14.74
CA GLN A 67 19.79 2.50 -15.72
C GLN A 67 18.46 2.30 -14.99
N PRO A 68 17.37 2.96 -15.41
CA PRO A 68 16.05 2.72 -14.83
C PRO A 68 15.69 1.23 -15.00
N PRO A 69 14.98 0.63 -14.03
CA PRO A 69 14.54 -0.75 -14.15
C PRO A 69 13.73 -0.93 -15.44
N PRO A 70 13.92 -2.04 -16.18
CA PRO A 70 13.17 -2.29 -17.41
C PRO A 70 11.66 -2.27 -17.10
N PRO A 71 10.85 -1.68 -18.00
CA PRO A 71 9.40 -1.62 -17.79
C PRO A 71 8.83 -3.05 -17.70
N PRO A 72 7.80 -3.27 -16.86
CA PRO A 72 7.18 -4.58 -16.74
C PRO A 72 6.60 -5.03 -18.09
N PRO A 73 6.64 -6.34 -18.40
CA PRO A 73 6.06 -6.87 -19.63
C PRO A 73 4.57 -6.54 -19.66
N LYS A 74 4.11 -5.92 -20.76
CA LYS A 74 2.70 -5.60 -20.96
C LYS A 74 1.91 -6.90 -21.03
N GLU A 75 0.93 -7.07 -20.13
CA GLU A 75 -0.03 -8.16 -20.21
C GLU A 75 -0.76 -8.13 -21.58
N PRO A 76 -1.07 -9.28 -22.20
CA PRO A 76 -1.82 -9.30 -23.44
C PRO A 76 -3.25 -8.82 -23.15
N THR A 77 -3.54 -7.58 -23.52
CA THR A 77 -4.92 -7.06 -23.51
C THR A 77 -5.74 -7.87 -24.52
N LEU A 78 -6.73 -8.61 -24.02
CA LEU A 78 -7.72 -9.30 -24.84
C LEU A 78 -8.30 -8.30 -25.84
N THR A 79 -8.18 -8.61 -27.13
CA THR A 79 -8.71 -7.80 -28.21
C THR A 79 -10.22 -7.61 -28.05
N THR A 80 -10.66 -6.38 -28.28
CA THR A 80 -12.05 -5.94 -28.46
C THR A 80 -12.72 -6.71 -29.62
N THR A 81 -12.95 -8.01 -29.43
CA THR A 81 -13.69 -8.86 -30.37
C THR A 81 -14.34 -10.03 -29.65
N GLN A 82 -13.96 -10.31 -28.39
CA GLN A 82 -14.58 -11.37 -27.58
C GLN A 82 -15.58 -10.87 -26.53
N LYS A 83 -15.70 -9.56 -26.30
CA LYS A 83 -16.69 -8.99 -25.35
C LYS A 83 -18.11 -8.90 -25.94
N GLU A 84 -18.26 -8.84 -27.26
CA GLU A 84 -19.58 -8.72 -27.91
C GLU A 84 -20.34 -10.05 -28.05
N ARG A 85 -19.69 -11.21 -27.87
CA ARG A 85 -20.39 -12.51 -27.95
C ARG A 85 -21.05 -12.96 -26.64
N LYS A 86 -20.87 -12.23 -25.52
CA LYS A 86 -21.44 -12.62 -24.22
C LYS A 86 -22.72 -11.88 -23.82
N GLU A 87 -23.07 -10.78 -24.49
CA GLU A 87 -24.24 -9.95 -24.13
C GLU A 87 -25.40 -10.00 -25.14
N GLY A 88 -25.23 -10.65 -26.30
CA GLY A 88 -26.24 -10.68 -27.37
C GLY A 88 -27.20 -11.88 -27.41
N LYS A 89 -27.40 -12.61 -26.31
CA LYS A 89 -28.40 -13.70 -26.24
C LYS A 89 -29.23 -13.63 -24.95
N ARG A 90 -30.15 -12.68 -24.90
CA ARG A 90 -31.43 -12.81 -24.18
C ARG A 90 -32.50 -12.11 -25.00
N GLU A 91 -33.06 -12.87 -25.94
CA GLU A 91 -34.39 -12.64 -26.51
C GLU A 91 -35.48 -12.80 -25.44
N VAL A 92 -36.68 -12.31 -25.78
CA VAL A 92 -38.01 -12.69 -25.29
C VAL A 92 -38.49 -12.06 -23.97
N ALA A 93 -39.30 -11.00 -24.10
CA ALA A 93 -40.69 -10.86 -23.60
C ALA A 93 -41.14 -9.39 -23.67
#